data_AF-A0A7Y0SNW5-F1
#
_entry.id   AF-A0A7Y0SNW5-F1
#
_cell.length_a   1.000
_cell.length_b   1.000
_cell.length_c   1.000
_cell.angle_alpha   90.00
_cell.angle_beta   90.00
_cell.angle_gamma   90.00
#
_symmetry.space_group_name_H-M   'P 1'
#
loop_
_entity.id
_entity.type
_entity.pdbx_description
1 polymer ?
#
loop_
_entity_poly.entity_id
_entity_poly.type
_entity_poly.pdbx_seq_one_letter_code
_entity_poly.pdbx_strand_id
1 'polypeptide(L)'
;QDHPFDECLHVNSDDFPHEVCAKWEQIAKRAESEQTRVCLLRTGVVLGLNGGALAKMLLPYKLGVGGPLGNGNQYMPWIHILDMVRAIMYLLETPHAHGAFNMCAPHPVTNRIFSGTL
;
A
#
# COMPACT_ATOMS: atom_id res chain seq x y z
N GLN A 1 1.78 -10.42 -14.58
CA GLN A 1 2.66 -10.57 -13.41
C GLN A 1 2.71 -12.06 -13.12
N ASP A 2 3.85 -12.71 -13.29
CA ASP A 2 3.96 -14.18 -13.08
C ASP A 2 4.15 -14.56 -11.61
N HIS A 3 4.29 -13.57 -10.72
CA HIS A 3 4.28 -13.76 -9.27
C HIS A 3 3.35 -12.75 -8.60
N PRO A 4 2.37 -13.20 -7.78
CA PRO A 4 1.62 -12.32 -6.90
C PRO A 4 2.55 -11.83 -5.77
N PHE A 5 2.57 -10.53 -5.52
CA PHE A 5 3.21 -9.96 -4.34
C PHE A 5 2.28 -10.17 -3.15
N ASP A 6 2.45 -11.29 -2.46
CA ASP A 6 1.68 -11.66 -1.27
C ASP A 6 2.44 -11.34 0.03
N GLU A 7 1.81 -11.57 1.16
CA GLU A 7 2.35 -11.30 2.50
C GLU A 7 3.49 -12.25 2.89
N CYS A 8 3.64 -13.37 2.18
CA CYS A 8 4.67 -14.37 2.37
C CYS A 8 5.94 -14.09 1.56
N LEU A 9 5.91 -13.13 0.63
CA LEU A 9 7.05 -12.78 -0.19
C LEU A 9 8.20 -12.23 0.67
N HIS A 10 9.30 -12.98 0.69
CA HIS A 10 10.57 -12.52 1.26
C HIS A 10 11.38 -11.80 0.20
N VAL A 11 11.55 -10.49 0.38
CA VAL A 11 12.42 -9.67 -0.46
C VAL A 11 13.72 -9.43 0.30
N ASN A 12 14.84 -9.87 -0.27
CA ASN A 12 16.17 -9.48 0.21
C ASN A 12 16.60 -8.26 -0.60
N SER A 13 16.55 -7.07 0.02
CA SER A 13 17.00 -5.82 -0.58
C SER A 13 17.80 -5.05 0.47
N ASP A 14 18.94 -4.49 0.06
CA ASP A 14 19.79 -3.64 0.89
C ASP A 14 19.42 -2.14 0.73
N ASP A 15 18.24 -1.85 0.17
CA ASP A 15 17.79 -0.48 -0.04
C ASP A 15 17.30 0.14 1.28
N PHE A 16 17.69 1.39 1.54
CA PHE A 16 17.32 2.10 2.78
C PHE A 16 15.80 2.09 3.09
N PRO A 17 14.87 2.34 2.14
CA PRO A 17 13.43 2.26 2.43
C PRO A 17 12.98 0.86 2.85
N HIS A 18 13.62 -0.19 2.32
CA HIS A 18 13.33 -1.57 2.70
C HIS A 18 13.77 -1.83 4.14
N GLU A 19 14.99 -1.43 4.51
CA GLU A 19 15.51 -1.56 5.88
C GLU A 19 14.63 -0.81 6.90
N VAL A 20 14.17 0.40 6.57
CA VAL A 20 13.27 1.19 7.43
C VAL A 20 11.98 0.42 7.70
N CYS A 21 11.34 -0.10 6.65
CA CYS A 21 10.09 -0.86 6.79
C CYS A 21 10.31 -2.14 7.60
N ALA A 22 11.37 -2.91 7.30
CA ALA A 22 11.71 -4.14 8.01
C ALA A 22 11.93 -3.88 9.51
N LYS A 23 12.67 -2.83 9.86
CA LYS A 23 12.93 -2.45 11.25
C LYS A 23 11.66 -1.97 11.96
N TRP A 24 10.78 -1.24 11.27
CA TRP A 24 9.51 -0.80 11.83
C TRP A 24 8.60 -2.00 12.16
N GLU A 25 8.47 -2.95 11.24
CA GLU A 25 7.72 -4.19 11.45
C GLU A 25 8.30 -5.00 12.62
N GLN A 26 9.62 -5.15 12.70
CA GLN A 26 10.29 -5.85 13.80
C GLN A 26 10.01 -5.21 15.17
N ILE A 27 10.01 -3.88 15.25
CA ILE A 27 9.73 -3.16 16.50
C ILE A 27 8.26 -3.34 16.89
N ALA A 28 7.34 -3.20 15.94
CA ALA A 28 5.91 -3.36 16.18
C ALA A 28 5.57 -4.77 16.70
N LYS A 29 6.20 -5.81 16.14
CA LYS A 29 6.04 -7.20 16.60
C LYS A 29 6.45 -7.43 18.06
N ARG A 30 7.25 -6.55 18.67
CA ARG A 30 7.59 -6.68 20.11
C ARG A 30 6.40 -6.46 21.03
N ALA A 31 5.32 -5.85 20.54
CA ALA A 31 4.07 -5.72 21.29
C ALA A 31 3.22 -7.00 21.27
N GLU A 32 3.57 -7.98 20.44
CA GLU A 32 2.83 -9.24 20.30
C GLU A 32 2.96 -10.08 21.58
N SER A 33 1.81 -10.52 22.10
CA SER A 33 1.71 -11.35 23.29
C SER A 33 0.37 -12.09 23.32
N GLU A 34 0.18 -12.99 24.29
CA GLU A 34 -1.09 -13.67 24.54
C GLU A 34 -2.28 -12.71 24.78
N GLN A 35 -2.01 -11.46 25.17
CA GLN A 35 -3.03 -10.44 25.45
C GLN A 35 -3.14 -9.38 24.36
N THR A 36 -2.15 -9.27 23.47
CA THR A 36 -2.07 -8.22 22.46
C THR A 36 -1.65 -8.82 21.12
N ARG A 37 -2.61 -8.90 20.19
CA ARG A 37 -2.33 -9.23 18.78
C ARG A 37 -1.74 -8.04 18.04
N VAL A 38 -0.88 -8.31 17.06
CA VAL A 38 -0.28 -7.30 16.19
C VAL A 38 -0.70 -7.55 14.74
N CYS A 39 -1.25 -6.52 14.10
CA CYS A 39 -1.52 -6.48 12.66
C CYS A 39 -0.60 -5.44 12.01
N LEU A 40 0.24 -5.86 11.07
CA LEU A 40 1.15 -4.99 10.33
C LEU A 40 0.53 -4.60 9.00
N LEU A 41 0.32 -3.31 8.78
CA LEU A 41 -0.38 -2.79 7.60
C LEU A 41 0.64 -2.31 6.55
N ARG A 42 0.84 -3.10 5.49
CA ARG A 42 1.69 -2.73 4.35
C ARG A 42 0.87 -1.92 3.36
N THR A 43 0.98 -0.60 3.46
CA THR A 43 0.03 0.32 2.81
C THR A 43 0.49 0.72 1.41
N GLY A 44 -0.38 0.52 0.42
CA GLY A 44 -0.20 1.07 -0.93
C GLY A 44 -0.46 2.57 -0.99
N VAL A 45 -0.51 3.14 -2.20
CA VAL A 45 -0.89 4.55 -2.38
C VAL A 45 -2.37 4.73 -2.04
N VAL A 46 -2.64 5.45 -0.95
CA VAL A 46 -4.03 5.73 -0.52
C VAL A 46 -4.62 6.86 -1.36
N LEU A 47 -5.74 6.57 -2.03
CA LEU A 47 -6.44 7.48 -2.92
C LEU A 47 -7.74 7.95 -2.29
N GLY A 48 -7.94 9.27 -2.25
CA GLY A 48 -9.18 9.89 -1.79
C GLY A 48 -9.38 11.23 -2.47
N LEU A 49 -10.64 11.58 -2.77
CA LEU A 49 -10.99 12.79 -3.50
C LEU A 49 -10.63 14.08 -2.74
N ASN A 50 -10.59 14.03 -1.41
CA ASN A 50 -10.44 15.20 -0.54
C ASN A 50 -9.02 15.39 0.01
N GLY A 51 -7.99 14.78 -0.58
CA GLY A 51 -6.60 14.98 -0.14
C GLY A 51 -5.61 13.90 -0.58
N GLY A 52 -4.50 13.80 0.16
CA GLY A 52 -3.50 12.75 -0.03
C GLY A 52 -2.72 12.85 -1.35
N ALA A 53 -2.27 11.70 -1.84
CA ALA A 53 -1.49 11.60 -3.09
C ALA A 53 -2.32 12.03 -4.30
N LEU A 54 -3.59 11.61 -4.37
CA LEU A 54 -4.47 11.88 -5.51
C LEU A 54 -4.66 13.37 -5.76
N ALA A 55 -4.93 14.18 -4.73
CA ALA A 55 -5.12 15.62 -4.89
C ALA A 55 -3.87 16.33 -5.48
N LYS A 56 -2.66 15.88 -5.08
CA LYS A 56 -1.40 16.40 -5.63
C LYS A 56 -1.16 15.93 -7.07
N MET A 57 -1.55 14.70 -7.39
CA MET A 57 -1.43 14.14 -8.74
C MET A 57 -2.43 14.78 -9.71
N LEU A 58 -3.64 15.14 -9.28
CA LEU A 58 -4.66 15.72 -10.15
C LEU A 58 -4.31 17.09 -10.71
N LEU A 59 -3.52 17.90 -10.00
CA LEU A 59 -3.22 19.28 -10.42
C LEU A 59 -2.45 19.32 -11.77
N PRO A 60 -1.33 18.59 -11.95
CA PRO A 60 -0.67 18.47 -13.26
C PRO A 60 -1.56 17.92 -14.38
N TYR A 61 -2.42 16.94 -14.08
CA TYR A 61 -3.31 16.31 -15.07
C TYR A 61 -4.40 17.27 -15.55
N LYS A 62 -4.99 18.05 -14.63
CA LYS A 62 -5.93 19.12 -14.97
C LYS A 62 -5.31 20.24 -15.81
N LEU A 63 -4.00 20.45 -15.67
CA LEU A 63 -3.23 21.43 -16.45
C LEU A 63 -2.72 20.87 -17.79
N GLY A 64 -3.07 19.63 -18.15
CA GLY A 64 -2.67 19.00 -19.42
C GLY A 64 -1.19 18.59 -19.48
N VAL A 65 -0.46 18.66 -18.37
CA VAL A 65 0.95 18.26 -18.25
C VAL A 65 1.13 16.98 -17.43
N GLY A 66 0.04 16.27 -17.16
CA GLY A 66 0.04 14.95 -16.53
C GLY A 66 0.52 13.87 -17.49
N GLY A 67 1.28 12.91 -16.97
CA GLY A 67 1.73 11.75 -17.72
C GLY A 67 2.33 10.67 -16.83
N PRO A 68 2.60 9.47 -17.39
CA PRO A 68 3.26 8.41 -16.67
C PRO A 68 4.67 8.84 -16.23
N LEU A 69 5.08 8.41 -15.04
CA LEU A 69 6.41 8.65 -14.52
C LEU A 69 7.39 7.66 -15.17
N GLY A 70 8.49 8.16 -15.74
CA GLY A 70 9.51 7.33 -16.39
C GLY A 70 8.94 6.53 -17.57
N ASN A 71 9.20 5.22 -17.62
CA ASN A 71 8.68 4.34 -18.68
C ASN A 71 7.20 3.92 -18.48
N GLY A 72 6.63 4.20 -17.30
CA GLY A 72 5.25 3.89 -16.92
C GLY A 72 4.96 2.40 -16.66
N ASN A 73 5.96 1.53 -16.70
CA ASN A 73 5.80 0.08 -16.52
C ASN A 73 5.83 -0.35 -15.05
N GLN A 74 6.24 0.54 -14.15
CA GLN A 74 6.22 0.30 -12.72
C GLN A 74 4.79 0.06 -12.24
N TYR A 75 4.58 -1.00 -11.47
CA TYR A 75 3.31 -1.28 -10.83
C TYR A 75 3.09 -0.28 -9.71
N MET A 76 1.85 0.18 -9.57
CA MET A 76 1.46 1.10 -8.51
C MET A 76 0.38 0.44 -7.65
N PRO A 77 0.74 -0.18 -6.51
CA PRO A 77 -0.26 -0.67 -5.58
C PRO A 77 -0.99 0.54 -4.98
N TRP A 78 -2.32 0.54 -5.10
CA TRP A 78 -3.17 1.62 -4.61
C TRP A 78 -4.34 1.05 -3.81
N ILE A 79 -4.92 1.86 -2.92
CA ILE A 79 -6.14 1.50 -2.17
C ILE A 79 -7.01 2.74 -2.03
N HIS A 80 -8.32 2.58 -2.19
CA HIS A 80 -9.25 3.69 -1.92
C HIS A 80 -9.32 3.95 -0.40
N ILE A 81 -9.42 5.21 0.02
CA ILE A 81 -9.42 5.58 1.44
C ILE A 81 -10.53 4.88 2.24
N LEU A 82 -11.73 4.71 1.67
CA LEU A 82 -12.81 4.00 2.35
C LEU A 82 -12.51 2.51 2.51
N ASP A 83 -11.82 1.90 1.55
CA ASP A 83 -11.44 0.48 1.63
C ASP A 83 -10.32 0.29 2.65
N MET A 84 -9.37 1.22 2.73
CA MET A 84 -8.36 1.24 3.79
C MET A 84 -9.01 1.30 5.18
N VAL A 85 -9.96 2.22 5.39
CA VAL A 85 -10.67 2.34 6.68
C VAL A 85 -11.48 1.08 6.99
N ARG A 86 -12.22 0.55 6.02
CA ARG A 86 -12.99 -0.69 6.20
C ARG A 86 -12.11 -1.88 6.51
N ALA A 87 -10.96 -2.00 5.86
CA ALA A 87 -10.01 -3.07 6.12
C ALA A 87 -9.38 -2.94 7.53
N ILE A 88 -9.04 -1.73 7.98
CA ILE A 88 -8.62 -1.50 9.38
C ILE A 88 -9.72 -1.92 10.36
N MET A 89 -10.97 -1.49 10.13
CA MET A 89 -12.10 -1.87 10.98
C MET A 89 -12.29 -3.39 11.01
N TYR A 90 -12.22 -4.05 9.86
CA TYR A 90 -12.28 -5.51 9.76
C TYR A 90 -11.18 -6.19 10.57
N LEU A 91 -9.93 -5.73 10.47
CA LEU A 91 -8.81 -6.26 11.26
C LEU A 91 -8.98 -6.00 12.76
N LEU A 92 -9.59 -4.88 13.15
CA LEU A 92 -9.92 -4.61 14.55
C LEU A 92 -11.03 -5.54 15.07
N GLU A 93 -12.01 -5.89 14.25
CA GLU A 93 -13.15 -6.73 14.62
C GLU A 93 -12.88 -8.23 14.49
N THR A 94 -11.82 -8.63 13.80
CA THR A 94 -11.45 -10.04 13.58
C THR A 94 -10.43 -10.50 14.63
N PRO A 95 -10.81 -11.30 15.65
CA PRO A 95 -9.92 -11.64 16.76
C PRO A 95 -8.70 -12.48 16.36
N HIS A 96 -8.86 -13.29 15.30
CA HIS A 96 -7.81 -14.17 14.79
C HIS A 96 -6.88 -13.50 13.77
N ALA A 97 -7.14 -12.25 13.38
CA ALA A 97 -6.28 -11.53 12.47
C ALA A 97 -4.97 -11.12 13.17
N HIS A 98 -3.84 -11.60 12.66
CA HIS A 98 -2.50 -11.30 13.15
C HIS A 98 -1.50 -11.37 12.00
N GLY A 99 -0.33 -10.75 12.17
CA GLY A 99 0.72 -10.75 11.14
C GLY A 99 0.57 -9.61 10.14
N ALA A 100 1.16 -9.77 8.94
CA ALA A 100 1.18 -8.75 7.91
C ALA A 100 -0.05 -8.82 7.00
N PHE A 101 -0.50 -7.66 6.52
CA PHE A 101 -1.60 -7.50 5.58
C PHE A 101 -1.23 -6.46 4.52
N ASN A 102 -1.34 -6.83 3.25
CA ASN A 102 -1.18 -5.89 2.14
C ASN A 102 -2.47 -5.08 1.97
N MET A 103 -2.37 -3.78 2.21
CA MET A 103 -3.50 -2.86 2.10
C MET A 103 -3.49 -2.24 0.70
N CYS A 104 -3.89 -3.05 -0.29
CA CYS A 104 -3.97 -2.67 -1.69
C CYS A 104 -5.23 -3.25 -2.36
N ALA A 105 -5.64 -2.63 -3.46
CA ALA A 105 -6.66 -3.17 -4.34
C ALA A 105 -6.18 -4.49 -4.97
N PRO A 106 -7.08 -5.46 -5.21
CA PRO A 106 -6.72 -6.80 -5.68
C PRO A 106 -6.07 -6.84 -7.07
N HIS A 107 -6.20 -5.76 -7.84
CA HIS A 107 -5.68 -5.66 -9.19
C HIS A 107 -4.76 -4.43 -9.30
N PRO A 108 -3.48 -4.56 -8.90
CA PRO A 108 -2.52 -3.48 -9.09
C PRO A 108 -2.32 -3.22 -10.59
N VAL A 109 -2.35 -1.94 -10.97
CA VAL A 109 -2.16 -1.50 -12.35
C VAL A 109 -0.80 -0.86 -12.53
N THR A 110 -0.30 -0.81 -13.76
CA THR A 110 0.92 -0.05 -14.07
C THR A 110 0.65 1.43 -13.97
N ASN A 111 1.70 2.21 -13.73
CA ASN A 111 1.61 3.66 -13.68
C ASN A 111 1.03 4.23 -14.98
N ARG A 112 1.35 3.64 -16.14
CA ARG A 112 0.74 4.02 -17.42
C ARG A 112 -0.79 3.89 -17.42
N ILE A 113 -1.31 2.75 -16.97
CA ILE A 113 -2.77 2.52 -16.90
C ILE A 113 -3.37 3.48 -15.88
N PHE A 114 -2.75 3.62 -14.71
CA PHE A 114 -3.21 4.53 -13.66
C PHE A 114 -3.30 5.98 -14.16
N SER A 115 -2.24 6.48 -14.77
CA SER A 115 -2.16 7.82 -15.35
C SER A 115 -3.25 8.07 -16.38
N GLY A 116 -3.60 7.08 -17.20
CA GLY A 116 -4.69 7.22 -18.18
C GLY A 116 -6.09 7.38 -17.57
N THR A 117 -6.25 7.13 -16.27
CA THR A 117 -7.53 7.23 -15.55
C THR A 117 -7.69 8.51 -14.72
N LEU A 118 -6.65 9.36 -14.66
CA LEU A 118 -6.60 10.60 -13.86
C LEU A 118 -7.00 11.85 -14.65
#